data_AF-A0A7Y0A8X7-F1
#
_entry.id   AF-A0A7Y0A8X7-F1
#
_cell.length_a   1.000
_cell.length_b   1.000
_cell.length_c   1.000
_cell.angle_alpha   90.00
_cell.angle_beta   90.00
_cell.angle_gamma   90.00
#
_symmetry.space_group_name_H-M   'P 1'
#
loop_
_entity.id
_entity.type
_entity.pdbx_description
1 polymer ?
#
loop_
_entity_poly.entity_id
_entity_poly.type
_entity_poly.pdbx_seq_one_letter_code
_entity_poly.pdbx_strand_id
1 'polypeptide(L)'
;MTRIALINCYFGKSWPEYFKHFLFSCKYNPDVDFFLFTNLEAPFHVPNVHFIKISSLTEFSKLASEKLNLSINILDGYKLCDFKPAYGLIFQDYLQGYDFWGYCDIDIIFGNIRYFITEKLLKKYDVISPHKNYPAGFFTLLKNNEQCINLFKQSKDYAHILQNTRHFCFDECNFEFNLVHLKDITEIKTEIESFTLVLRRLELQNQIKYYHKNIVQEFVYSTVDHHWVQGNIYNTVTEKQYLLIHLINLKDNQNFFIETFEPKGNFLISPKGIYYKPNKISYSLKKLGRNLERRMNNTRYRFLLLKSKLLAYTQKQHIDFLEEQSYKIGKTHLTFYPQDKNRLIIINEDENGILYNQFYLYKLKGNRWIGTSRKNISTIDFHYKNEKNVPYKINIKSIKNCVTENAYYIY
;
A
#
# COMPACT_ATOMS: atom_id res chain seq x y z
N MET A 1 -3.11 -6.88 31.67
CA MET A 1 -2.72 -7.37 30.33
C MET A 1 -2.22 -6.17 29.56
N THR A 2 -1.10 -6.28 28.83
CA THR A 2 -0.50 -5.17 28.09
C THR A 2 -1.50 -4.63 27.05
N ARG A 3 -1.79 -3.34 27.05
CA ARG A 3 -2.73 -2.70 26.11
C ARG A 3 -2.04 -2.33 24.80
N ILE A 4 -2.66 -2.67 23.68
CA ILE A 4 -2.12 -2.45 22.33
C ILE A 4 -3.09 -1.55 21.55
N ALA A 5 -2.54 -0.50 20.94
CA ALA A 5 -3.23 0.35 19.96
C ALA A 5 -2.61 0.17 18.56
N LEU A 6 -3.42 -0.15 17.56
CA LEU A 6 -2.99 -0.20 16.16
C LEU A 6 -3.60 0.95 15.37
N ILE A 7 -2.77 1.72 14.69
CA ILE A 7 -3.18 2.90 13.93
C ILE A 7 -3.18 2.58 12.44
N ASN A 8 -4.21 3.06 11.73
CA ASN A 8 -4.21 3.16 10.28
C ASN A 8 -4.78 4.51 9.83
N CYS A 9 -4.22 5.05 8.75
CA CYS A 9 -4.78 6.19 8.04
C CYS A 9 -5.25 5.76 6.66
N TYR A 10 -6.53 5.93 6.36
CA TYR A 10 -7.09 5.61 5.04
C TYR A 10 -7.99 6.73 4.55
N PHE A 11 -7.68 7.28 3.37
CA PHE A 11 -8.47 8.32 2.73
C PHE A 11 -8.89 7.87 1.35
N GLY A 12 -10.19 7.95 1.07
CA GLY A 12 -10.74 7.42 -0.17
C GLY A 12 -12.14 7.94 -0.45
N LYS A 13 -12.71 7.47 -1.56
CA LYS A 13 -14.12 7.73 -1.91
C LYS A 13 -15.06 6.71 -1.31
N SER A 14 -14.57 5.49 -1.10
CA SER A 14 -15.30 4.37 -0.55
C SER A 14 -14.32 3.36 0.02
N TRP A 15 -14.78 2.50 0.91
CA TRP A 15 -14.00 1.37 1.40
C TRP A 15 -13.77 0.33 0.29
N PRO A 16 -12.62 -0.36 0.28
CA PRO A 16 -12.41 -1.53 -0.57
C PRO A 16 -13.33 -2.69 -0.18
N GLU A 17 -13.61 -3.60 -1.14
CA GLU A 17 -14.50 -4.75 -0.90
C GLU A 17 -14.04 -5.66 0.24
N TYR A 18 -12.73 -5.82 0.43
CA TYR A 18 -12.14 -6.64 1.50
C TYR A 18 -12.23 -6.00 2.89
N PHE A 19 -12.52 -4.69 3.01
CA PHE A 19 -12.46 -3.98 4.29
C PHE A 19 -13.43 -4.54 5.34
N LYS A 20 -14.57 -5.08 4.92
CA LYS A 20 -15.51 -5.75 5.85
C LYS A 20 -14.88 -6.97 6.53
N HIS A 21 -13.99 -7.69 5.85
CA HIS A 21 -13.27 -8.83 6.40
C HIS A 21 -12.19 -8.41 7.38
N PHE A 22 -11.46 -7.32 7.07
CA PHE A 22 -10.55 -6.67 8.02
C PHE A 22 -11.27 -6.31 9.33
N LEU A 23 -12.35 -5.53 9.25
CA LEU A 23 -13.13 -5.13 10.45
C LEU A 23 -13.69 -6.33 11.21
N PHE A 24 -14.21 -7.32 10.48
CA PHE A 24 -14.73 -8.53 11.09
C PHE A 24 -13.64 -9.31 11.82
N SER A 25 -12.41 -9.34 11.30
CA SER A 25 -11.28 -9.96 11.98
C SER A 25 -10.78 -9.17 13.20
N CYS A 26 -10.84 -7.84 13.18
CA CYS A 26 -10.54 -6.99 14.34
C CYS A 26 -11.45 -7.32 15.54
N LYS A 27 -12.74 -7.60 15.29
CA LYS A 27 -13.71 -7.98 16.33
C LYS A 27 -13.26 -9.17 17.19
N TYR A 28 -12.49 -10.10 16.62
CA TYR A 28 -12.02 -11.29 17.32
C TYR A 28 -10.72 -11.06 18.12
N ASN A 29 -10.26 -9.81 18.19
CA ASN A 29 -9.12 -9.39 19.01
C ASN A 29 -9.55 -8.27 19.99
N PRO A 30 -10.49 -8.54 20.92
CA PRO A 30 -11.16 -7.52 21.74
C PRO A 30 -10.24 -6.78 22.73
N ASP A 31 -9.03 -7.28 22.91
CA ASP A 31 -7.98 -6.78 23.79
C ASP A 31 -6.91 -5.97 23.05
N VAL A 32 -7.16 -5.67 21.77
CA VAL A 32 -6.40 -4.76 20.91
C VAL A 32 -7.36 -3.71 20.37
N ASP A 33 -7.02 -2.44 20.56
CA ASP A 33 -7.78 -1.31 20.05
C ASP A 33 -7.24 -0.90 18.67
N PHE A 34 -8.13 -0.69 17.70
CA PHE A 34 -7.79 -0.28 16.35
C PHE A 34 -8.28 1.15 16.09
N PHE A 35 -7.40 2.06 15.74
CA PHE A 35 -7.69 3.46 15.45
C PHE A 35 -7.59 3.72 13.94
N LEU A 36 -8.72 4.01 13.31
CA LEU A 36 -8.81 4.26 11.88
C LEU A 36 -9.09 5.75 11.64
N PHE A 37 -8.06 6.48 11.22
CA PHE A 37 -8.16 7.89 10.85
C PHE A 37 -8.57 8.00 9.38
N THR A 38 -9.77 8.54 9.12
CA THR A 38 -10.36 8.46 7.78
C THR A 38 -11.42 9.54 7.51
N ASN A 39 -11.65 9.82 6.23
CA ASN A 39 -12.76 10.66 5.76
C ASN A 39 -14.05 9.86 5.55
N LEU A 40 -14.03 8.55 5.69
CA LEU A 40 -15.16 7.66 5.42
C LEU A 40 -15.91 7.30 6.70
N GLU A 41 -17.21 7.05 6.55
CA GLU A 41 -18.02 6.54 7.66
C GLU A 41 -17.77 5.04 7.89
N ALA A 42 -17.92 4.59 9.13
CA ALA A 42 -17.81 3.19 9.47
C ALA A 42 -18.88 2.37 8.71
N PRO A 43 -18.52 1.25 8.05
CA PRO A 43 -19.50 0.42 7.34
C PRO A 43 -20.40 -0.36 8.31
N PHE A 44 -19.92 -0.64 9.53
CA PHE A 44 -20.65 -1.18 10.67
C PHE A 44 -19.82 -0.98 11.95
N HIS A 45 -20.48 -1.00 13.11
CA HIS A 45 -19.83 -0.82 14.40
C HIS A 45 -19.11 -2.10 14.89
N VAL A 46 -17.91 -1.93 15.42
CA VAL A 46 -17.12 -2.98 16.10
C VAL A 46 -16.55 -2.35 17.38
N PRO A 47 -16.74 -2.95 18.58
CA PRO A 47 -16.42 -2.28 19.85
C PRO A 47 -14.98 -1.81 20.02
N ASN A 48 -14.00 -2.59 19.56
CA ASN A 48 -12.58 -2.29 19.67
C ASN A 48 -12.00 -1.59 18.42
N VAL A 49 -12.87 -1.08 17.53
CA VAL A 49 -12.46 -0.31 16.34
C VAL A 49 -13.03 1.09 16.41
N HIS A 50 -12.13 2.06 16.51
CA HIS A 50 -12.41 3.48 16.69
C HIS A 50 -12.20 4.20 15.36
N PHE A 51 -13.29 4.68 14.76
CA PHE A 51 -13.23 5.51 13.56
C PHE A 51 -13.09 6.97 13.96
N ILE A 52 -11.97 7.59 13.58
CA ILE A 52 -11.66 8.99 13.88
C ILE A 52 -11.75 9.78 12.59
N LYS A 53 -12.64 10.76 12.57
CA LYS A 53 -12.89 11.56 11.37
C LYS A 53 -11.72 12.52 11.11
N ILE A 54 -11.10 12.38 9.95
CA ILE A 54 -10.25 13.40 9.33
C ILE A 54 -10.78 13.61 7.92
N SER A 55 -11.20 14.82 7.58
CA SER A 55 -11.99 15.09 6.37
C SER A 55 -11.17 14.94 5.08
N SER A 56 -9.85 15.14 5.14
CA SER A 56 -8.99 15.13 3.94
C SER A 56 -7.51 14.92 4.26
N LEU A 57 -6.72 14.62 3.22
CA LEU A 57 -5.25 14.61 3.31
C LEU A 57 -4.67 15.98 3.70
N THR A 58 -5.34 17.08 3.36
CA THR A 58 -4.94 18.44 3.77
C THR A 58 -5.07 18.63 5.27
N GLU A 59 -6.15 18.14 5.87
CA GLU A 59 -6.35 18.18 7.32
C GLU A 59 -5.33 17.31 8.06
N PHE A 60 -5.08 16.09 7.58
CA PHE A 60 -3.98 15.26 8.08
C PHE A 60 -2.63 15.98 7.94
N SER A 61 -2.35 16.62 6.80
CA SER A 61 -1.08 17.33 6.58
C SER A 61 -0.89 18.47 7.58
N LYS A 62 -1.95 19.19 7.94
CA LYS A 62 -1.91 20.23 8.98
C LYS A 62 -1.60 19.63 10.35
N LEU A 63 -2.32 18.58 10.75
CA LEU A 63 -2.08 17.87 12.02
C LEU A 63 -0.64 17.36 12.11
N ALA A 64 -0.15 16.70 11.06
CA ALA A 64 1.20 16.17 11.02
C ALA A 64 2.25 17.29 11.03
N SER A 65 2.00 18.42 10.34
CA SER A 65 2.89 19.59 10.35
C SER A 65 3.04 20.17 11.76
N GLU A 66 1.93 20.31 12.49
CA GLU A 66 1.91 20.82 13.87
C GLU A 66 2.63 19.87 14.83
N LYS A 67 2.31 18.56 14.79
CA LYS A 67 2.89 17.57 15.70
C LYS A 67 4.37 17.29 15.45
N LEU A 68 4.83 17.40 14.21
CA LEU A 68 6.21 17.10 13.82
C LEU A 68 7.09 18.34 13.69
N ASN A 69 6.50 19.55 13.69
CA ASN A 69 7.18 20.80 13.37
C ASN A 69 7.92 20.75 12.02
N LEU A 70 7.22 20.27 10.99
CA LEU A 70 7.71 20.14 9.61
C LEU A 70 6.69 20.73 8.63
N SER A 71 7.15 21.24 7.49
CA SER A 71 6.22 21.67 6.42
C SER A 71 5.81 20.46 5.58
N ILE A 72 4.64 19.88 5.90
CA ILE A 72 4.14 18.66 5.28
C ILE A 72 2.98 18.98 4.33
N ASN A 73 3.03 18.40 3.14
CA ASN A 73 1.97 18.51 2.14
C ASN A 73 1.74 17.17 1.43
N ILE A 74 0.74 16.42 1.88
CA ILE A 74 0.42 15.11 1.34
C ILE A 74 -0.58 15.24 0.20
N LEU A 75 -0.20 14.74 -0.98
CA LEU A 75 -1.01 14.80 -2.20
C LEU A 75 -1.57 13.43 -2.63
N ASP A 76 -1.15 12.35 -1.96
CA ASP A 76 -1.44 10.98 -2.36
C ASP A 76 -1.52 10.04 -1.16
N GLY A 77 -2.46 9.08 -1.18
CA GLY A 77 -2.66 8.15 -0.08
C GLY A 77 -1.45 7.27 0.21
N TYR A 78 -0.70 6.84 -0.82
CA TYR A 78 0.52 6.03 -0.63
C TYR A 78 1.61 6.75 0.17
N LYS A 79 1.62 8.09 0.15
CA LYS A 79 2.57 8.85 0.94
C LYS A 79 2.36 8.64 2.44
N LEU A 80 1.16 8.26 2.89
CA LEU A 80 0.87 7.96 4.30
C LEU A 80 1.68 6.78 4.84
N CYS A 81 2.17 5.87 3.99
CA CYS A 81 3.06 4.79 4.40
C CYS A 81 4.35 5.34 5.01
N ASP A 82 4.94 6.38 4.40
CA ASP A 82 6.14 7.02 4.96
C ASP A 82 5.89 7.66 6.34
N PHE A 83 4.64 7.91 6.72
CA PHE A 83 4.31 8.49 8.03
C PHE A 83 4.05 7.44 9.11
N LYS A 84 3.91 6.14 8.77
CA LYS A 84 3.64 5.08 9.75
C LYS A 84 4.62 5.05 10.92
N PRO A 85 5.95 5.19 10.72
CA PRO A 85 6.91 5.26 11.84
C PRO A 85 6.73 6.50 12.74
N ALA A 86 6.02 7.53 12.28
CA ALA A 86 5.75 8.76 13.02
C ALA A 86 4.35 8.82 13.63
N TYR A 87 3.47 7.83 13.40
CA TYR A 87 2.09 7.83 13.91
C TYR A 87 2.03 7.90 15.44
N GLY A 88 3.00 7.31 16.14
CA GLY A 88 3.10 7.39 17.60
C GLY A 88 3.17 8.84 18.11
N LEU A 89 3.86 9.72 17.38
CA LEU A 89 3.97 11.14 17.74
C LEU A 89 2.79 11.96 17.20
N ILE A 90 2.36 11.71 15.96
CA ILE A 90 1.22 12.43 15.35
C ILE A 90 -0.07 12.22 16.14
N PHE A 91 -0.30 11.01 16.63
CA PHE A 91 -1.53 10.61 17.32
C PHE A 91 -1.32 10.32 18.81
N GLN A 92 -0.26 10.86 19.41
CA GLN A 92 0.12 10.61 20.79
C GLN A 92 -1.04 10.80 21.79
N ASP A 93 -1.93 11.75 21.52
CA ASP A 93 -3.09 12.05 22.37
C ASP A 93 -4.06 10.85 22.49
N TYR A 94 -4.16 10.01 21.44
CA TYR A 94 -4.99 8.80 21.42
C TYR A 94 -4.29 7.59 22.05
N LEU A 95 -2.98 7.69 22.31
CA LEU A 95 -2.14 6.61 22.80
C LEU A 95 -1.94 6.65 24.31
N GLN A 96 -2.58 7.58 25.02
CA GLN A 96 -2.53 7.64 26.47
C GLN A 96 -3.12 6.37 27.09
N GLY A 97 -2.37 5.75 28.02
CA GLY A 97 -2.80 4.53 28.71
C GLY A 97 -2.59 3.23 27.92
N TYR A 98 -1.98 3.28 26.73
CA TYR A 98 -1.52 2.09 26.01
C TYR A 98 -0.05 1.79 26.33
N ASP A 99 0.31 0.52 26.38
CA ASP A 99 1.69 0.09 26.60
C ASP A 99 2.47 -0.06 25.29
N PHE A 100 1.75 -0.38 24.21
CA PHE A 100 2.26 -0.49 22.85
C PHE A 100 1.35 0.24 21.88
N TRP A 101 1.96 0.94 20.92
CA TRP A 101 1.28 1.44 19.73
C TRP A 101 1.86 0.72 18.51
N GLY A 102 1.23 0.90 17.37
CA GLY A 102 1.76 0.36 16.12
C GLY A 102 0.93 0.81 14.95
N TYR A 103 1.23 0.24 13.80
CA TYR A 103 0.50 0.49 12.58
C TYR A 103 0.15 -0.81 11.89
N CYS A 104 -0.96 -0.79 11.15
CA CYS A 104 -1.37 -1.89 10.30
C CYS A 104 -2.01 -1.38 9.01
N ASP A 105 -2.11 -2.23 8.00
CA ASP A 105 -2.87 -1.95 6.79
C ASP A 105 -4.31 -2.47 6.89
N ILE A 106 -5.18 -2.02 5.98
CA ILE A 106 -6.58 -2.45 5.90
C ILE A 106 -6.82 -3.60 4.92
N ASP A 107 -5.81 -3.98 4.14
CA ASP A 107 -5.80 -5.08 3.18
C ASP A 107 -5.21 -6.36 3.79
N ILE A 108 -5.47 -6.55 5.08
CA ILE A 108 -5.12 -7.75 5.84
C ILE A 108 -6.37 -8.39 6.45
N ILE A 109 -6.27 -9.66 6.79
CA ILE A 109 -7.24 -10.37 7.63
C ILE A 109 -6.49 -10.91 8.83
N PHE A 110 -6.87 -10.49 10.03
CA PHE A 110 -6.24 -10.92 11.27
C PHE A 110 -6.65 -12.34 11.66
N GLY A 111 -5.68 -13.10 12.14
CA GLY A 111 -5.90 -14.23 13.03
C GLY A 111 -5.93 -13.75 14.49
N ASN A 112 -5.50 -14.62 15.39
CA ASN A 112 -5.45 -14.35 16.82
C ASN A 112 -4.13 -13.64 17.16
N ILE A 113 -4.19 -12.34 17.42
CA ILE A 113 -3.01 -11.53 17.70
C ILE A 113 -2.28 -12.04 18.95
N ARG A 114 -3.00 -12.39 20.02
CA ARG A 114 -2.38 -12.81 21.29
C ARG A 114 -1.78 -14.20 21.29
N TYR A 115 -2.18 -15.05 20.35
CA TYR A 115 -1.48 -16.32 20.13
C TYR A 115 -0.01 -16.07 19.76
N PHE A 116 0.29 -15.03 18.99
CA PHE A 116 1.65 -14.70 18.56
C PHE A 116 2.30 -13.60 19.41
N ILE A 117 1.55 -12.56 19.74
CA ILE A 117 1.99 -11.37 20.47
C ILE A 117 1.70 -11.57 21.97
N THR A 118 2.50 -12.43 22.59
CA THR A 118 2.33 -12.81 23.99
C THR A 118 2.86 -11.76 24.96
N GLU A 119 2.39 -11.76 26.21
CA GLU A 119 2.94 -10.91 27.28
C GLU A 119 4.45 -11.11 27.48
N LYS A 120 4.95 -12.34 27.31
CA LYS A 120 6.39 -12.64 27.37
C LYS A 120 7.16 -11.92 26.27
N LEU A 121 6.59 -11.84 25.07
CA LEU A 121 7.17 -11.12 23.94
C LEU A 121 7.14 -9.61 24.18
N LEU A 122 5.99 -9.06 24.58
CA LEU A 122 5.80 -7.63 24.86
C LEU A 122 6.67 -7.11 26.02
N LYS A 123 6.95 -7.94 27.03
CA LYS A 123 7.88 -7.57 28.11
C LYS A 123 9.34 -7.54 27.66
N LYS A 124 9.69 -8.27 26.61
CA LYS A 124 11.08 -8.46 26.19
C LYS A 124 11.52 -7.47 25.11
N TYR A 125 10.64 -7.10 24.17
CA TYR A 125 11.01 -6.38 22.96
C TYR A 125 10.41 -4.97 22.93
N ASP A 126 11.15 -4.04 22.34
CA ASP A 126 10.74 -2.64 22.16
C ASP A 126 10.03 -2.46 20.82
N VAL A 127 10.46 -3.20 19.80
CA VAL A 127 9.84 -3.23 18.46
C VAL A 127 9.56 -4.66 18.07
N ILE A 128 8.38 -4.92 17.52
CA ILE A 128 7.91 -6.25 17.13
C ILE A 128 7.32 -6.16 15.73
N SER A 129 7.92 -6.89 14.79
CA SER A 129 7.43 -7.00 13.43
C SER A 129 7.35 -8.47 12.98
N PRO A 130 6.32 -8.86 12.21
CA PRO A 130 6.04 -10.24 11.88
C PRO A 130 6.65 -10.65 10.52
N HIS A 131 7.68 -9.91 10.10
CA HIS A 131 8.52 -10.21 8.95
C HIS A 131 10.01 -10.16 9.36
N LYS A 132 10.82 -11.07 8.82
CA LYS A 132 12.21 -11.29 9.29
C LYS A 132 13.25 -10.32 8.73
N ASN A 133 12.98 -9.67 7.60
CA ASN A 133 14.00 -8.90 6.87
C ASN A 133 13.78 -7.38 6.94
N TYR A 134 12.58 -6.94 7.32
CA TYR A 134 12.21 -5.53 7.41
C TYR A 134 10.98 -5.40 8.32
N PRO A 135 10.77 -4.26 9.00
CA PRO A 135 9.51 -3.96 9.65
C PRO A 135 8.40 -3.99 8.59
N ALA A 136 7.43 -4.89 8.76
CA ALA A 136 6.27 -4.96 7.89
C ALA A 136 5.41 -3.71 8.02
N GLY A 137 5.22 -2.99 6.92
CA GLY A 137 4.32 -1.85 6.79
C GLY A 137 2.88 -2.23 7.14
N PHE A 138 2.49 -3.48 6.89
CA PHE A 138 1.15 -3.99 7.17
C PHE A 138 0.89 -4.38 8.63
N PHE A 139 1.92 -4.53 9.46
CA PHE A 139 1.81 -4.74 10.91
C PHE A 139 3.17 -4.55 11.58
N THR A 140 3.32 -3.54 12.44
CA THR A 140 4.48 -3.41 13.33
C THR A 140 4.04 -2.75 14.64
N LEU A 141 4.52 -3.27 15.77
CA LEU A 141 4.30 -2.73 17.10
C LEU A 141 5.58 -2.11 17.65
N LEU A 142 5.41 -1.00 18.36
CA LEU A 142 6.44 -0.26 19.05
C LEU A 142 5.97 0.01 20.47
N LYS A 143 6.89 -0.09 21.43
CA LYS A 143 6.59 0.22 22.83
C LYS A 143 6.17 1.69 22.93
N ASN A 144 5.19 1.97 23.78
CA ASN A 144 4.68 3.32 23.95
C ASN A 144 5.51 4.09 24.98
N ASN A 145 6.72 4.48 24.56
CA ASN A 145 7.62 5.32 25.35
C ASN A 145 8.29 6.38 24.47
N GLU A 146 8.93 7.35 25.10
CA GLU A 146 9.56 8.49 24.42
C GLU A 146 10.56 8.05 23.33
N GLN A 147 11.40 7.06 23.65
CA GLN A 147 12.40 6.52 22.71
C GLN A 147 11.73 5.96 21.44
N CYS A 148 10.73 5.09 21.60
CA CYS A 148 10.08 4.39 20.50
C CYS A 148 9.16 5.28 19.68
N ILE A 149 8.46 6.23 20.32
CA ILE A 149 7.66 7.27 19.63
C ILE A 149 8.53 8.10 18.67
N ASN A 150 9.79 8.33 19.03
CA ASN A 150 10.71 9.16 18.25
C ASN A 150 11.71 8.35 17.40
N LEU A 151 11.57 7.03 17.28
CA LEU A 151 12.53 6.18 16.54
C LEU A 151 12.73 6.63 15.09
N PHE A 152 11.67 7.11 14.43
CA PHE A 152 11.76 7.61 13.06
C PHE A 152 12.78 8.76 12.89
N LYS A 153 12.99 9.58 13.93
CA LYS A 153 13.96 10.69 13.93
C LYS A 153 15.42 10.22 13.91
N GLN A 154 15.68 8.93 14.16
CA GLN A 154 17.01 8.34 14.06
C GLN A 154 17.47 8.15 12.61
N SER A 155 16.55 8.21 11.63
CA SER A 155 16.93 8.33 10.22
C SER A 155 17.47 9.73 9.98
N LYS A 156 18.67 9.88 9.39
CA LYS A 156 19.16 11.22 9.03
C LYS A 156 18.28 11.93 7.98
N ASP A 157 17.48 11.17 7.24
CA ASP A 157 16.69 11.64 6.10
C ASP A 157 15.21 11.89 6.46
N TYR A 158 14.79 11.69 7.73
CA TYR A 158 13.36 11.71 8.11
C TYR A 158 12.65 13.01 7.66
N ALA A 159 13.27 14.18 7.87
CA ALA A 159 12.66 15.46 7.52
C ALA A 159 12.50 15.58 5.99
N HIS A 160 13.55 15.23 5.23
CA HIS A 160 13.50 15.21 3.77
C HIS A 160 12.38 14.29 3.27
N ILE A 161 12.29 13.08 3.82
CA ILE A 161 11.27 12.10 3.47
C ILE A 161 9.89 12.67 3.74
N LEU A 162 9.59 13.12 4.96
CA LEU A 162 8.23 13.53 5.37
C LEU A 162 7.76 14.82 4.69
N GLN A 163 8.67 15.74 4.35
CA GLN A 163 8.33 16.97 3.62
C GLN A 163 8.17 16.77 2.12
N ASN A 164 8.74 15.69 1.56
CA ASN A 164 8.66 15.39 0.14
C ASN A 164 7.32 14.72 -0.22
N THR A 165 6.70 15.12 -1.33
CA THR A 165 5.42 14.58 -1.81
C THR A 165 5.52 13.17 -2.38
N ARG A 166 6.72 12.73 -2.77
CA ARG A 166 7.00 11.38 -3.28
C ARG A 166 6.95 10.36 -2.15
N HIS A 167 6.44 9.17 -2.44
CA HIS A 167 6.48 8.01 -1.53
C HIS A 167 7.87 7.34 -1.60
N PHE A 168 8.50 7.10 -0.45
CA PHE A 168 9.84 6.52 -0.34
C PHE A 168 9.84 5.09 0.19
N CYS A 169 8.71 4.54 0.64
CA CYS A 169 8.65 3.26 1.35
C CYS A 169 9.56 3.31 2.60
N PHE A 170 9.45 4.40 3.36
CA PHE A 170 10.25 4.65 4.55
C PHE A 170 9.89 3.72 5.69
N ASP A 171 8.61 3.34 5.83
CA ASP A 171 8.13 2.39 6.84
C ASP A 171 8.74 0.99 6.74
N GLU A 172 9.31 0.67 5.58
CA GLU A 172 9.94 -0.61 5.29
C GLU A 172 11.39 -0.37 4.82
N CYS A 173 11.73 -0.75 3.58
CA CYS A 173 13.11 -0.88 3.10
C CYS A 173 13.42 -0.07 1.84
N ASN A 174 12.79 1.10 1.64
CA ASN A 174 13.03 1.95 0.46
C ASN A 174 12.90 1.21 -0.88
N PHE A 175 11.87 0.35 -0.99
CA PHE A 175 11.59 -0.53 -2.14
C PHE A 175 12.61 -1.66 -2.39
N GLU A 176 13.56 -1.91 -1.48
CA GLU A 176 14.61 -2.93 -1.60
C GLU A 176 14.16 -4.38 -1.36
N PHE A 177 12.90 -4.72 -1.60
CA PHE A 177 12.34 -6.01 -1.20
C PHE A 177 13.14 -7.22 -1.71
N ASN A 178 13.68 -7.16 -2.93
CA ASN A 178 14.49 -8.25 -3.47
C ASN A 178 15.85 -8.41 -2.76
N LEU A 179 16.55 -7.29 -2.51
CA LEU A 179 17.90 -7.32 -1.95
C LEU A 179 17.89 -7.65 -0.46
N VAL A 180 16.90 -7.17 0.29
CA VAL A 180 16.78 -7.50 1.73
C VAL A 180 16.46 -8.98 1.99
N HIS A 181 16.09 -9.75 0.97
CA HIS A 181 16.02 -11.21 1.07
C HIS A 181 17.37 -11.91 0.90
N LEU A 182 18.36 -11.22 0.34
CA LEU A 182 19.68 -11.77 -0.01
C LEU A 182 20.80 -11.26 0.89
N LYS A 183 20.69 -10.03 1.40
CA LYS A 183 21.72 -9.34 2.19
C LYS A 183 21.10 -8.54 3.33
N ASP A 184 21.91 -8.25 4.35
CA ASP A 184 21.52 -7.32 5.41
C ASP A 184 21.34 -5.91 4.83
N ILE A 185 20.37 -5.15 5.34
CA ILE A 185 20.10 -3.77 4.89
C ILE A 185 21.32 -2.85 5.07
N THR A 186 22.22 -3.14 6.02
CA THR A 186 23.45 -2.36 6.22
C THR A 186 24.42 -2.45 5.06
N GLU A 187 24.29 -3.45 4.20
CA GLU A 187 25.12 -3.67 3.01
C GLU A 187 24.46 -3.18 1.71
N ILE A 188 23.20 -2.73 1.78
CA ILE A 188 22.41 -2.31 0.63
C ILE A 188 22.47 -0.78 0.52
N LYS A 189 22.96 -0.30 -0.62
CA LYS A 189 22.95 1.14 -0.93
C LYS A 189 21.51 1.57 -1.25
N THR A 190 20.91 2.34 -0.36
CA THR A 190 19.56 2.91 -0.49
C THR A 190 19.64 4.42 -0.77
N GLU A 191 18.58 4.98 -1.35
CA GLU A 191 18.49 6.42 -1.60
C GLU A 191 18.29 7.22 -0.31
N ILE A 192 17.56 6.63 0.64
CA ILE A 192 17.31 7.19 1.96
C ILE A 192 17.66 6.18 3.04
N GLU A 193 17.93 6.67 4.23
CA GLU A 193 17.99 5.84 5.42
C GLU A 193 16.58 5.37 5.84
N SER A 194 16.19 4.20 5.33
CA SER A 194 14.89 3.55 5.60
C SER A 194 14.69 3.17 7.07
N PHE A 195 13.44 2.94 7.50
CA PHE A 195 13.17 2.50 8.86
C PHE A 195 13.75 1.10 9.14
N THR A 196 13.84 0.23 8.13
CA THR A 196 14.61 -1.03 8.25
C THR A 196 16.06 -0.78 8.66
N LEU A 197 16.74 0.16 8.00
CA LEU A 197 18.13 0.48 8.29
C LEU A 197 18.29 1.09 9.70
N VAL A 198 17.37 1.98 10.09
CA VAL A 198 17.33 2.55 11.44
C VAL A 198 17.21 1.45 12.50
N LEU A 199 16.19 0.60 12.40
CA LEU A 199 15.95 -0.46 13.38
C LEU A 199 17.12 -1.44 13.45
N ARG A 200 17.65 -1.85 12.29
CA ARG A 200 18.77 -2.78 12.23
C ARG A 200 20.04 -2.21 12.85
N ARG A 201 20.35 -0.93 12.58
CA ARG A 201 21.51 -0.26 13.19
C ARG A 201 21.37 -0.18 14.72
N LEU A 202 20.21 0.22 15.21
CA LEU A 202 19.97 0.35 16.66
C LEU A 202 19.95 -1.01 17.36
N GLU A 203 19.45 -2.06 16.70
CA GLU A 203 19.53 -3.44 17.17
C GLU A 203 21.00 -3.90 17.31
N LEU A 204 21.82 -3.70 16.27
CA LEU A 204 23.25 -4.06 16.30
C LEU A 204 24.03 -3.30 17.37
N GLN A 205 23.59 -2.08 17.70
CA GLN A 205 24.16 -1.25 18.77
C GLN A 205 23.59 -1.57 20.16
N ASN A 206 22.69 -2.57 20.28
CA ASN A 206 21.97 -2.92 21.51
C ASN A 206 21.18 -1.76 22.14
N GLN A 207 20.75 -0.78 21.34
CA GLN A 207 19.96 0.37 21.81
C GLN A 207 18.46 0.07 21.85
N ILE A 208 18.01 -0.94 21.09
CA ILE A 208 16.64 -1.46 21.12
C ILE A 208 16.66 -2.99 21.08
N LYS A 209 15.60 -3.60 21.60
CA LYS A 209 15.33 -5.03 21.40
C LYS A 209 14.29 -5.18 20.29
N TYR A 210 14.73 -5.63 19.10
CA TYR A 210 13.88 -5.81 17.94
C TYR A 210 13.53 -7.30 17.72
N TYR A 211 12.23 -7.61 17.61
CA TYR A 211 11.75 -8.93 17.21
C TYR A 211 11.28 -8.89 15.76
N HIS A 212 11.89 -9.73 14.91
CA HIS A 212 11.56 -9.87 13.50
C HIS A 212 11.49 -11.36 13.12
N LYS A 213 10.29 -11.91 12.95
CA LYS A 213 10.09 -13.32 12.53
C LYS A 213 8.89 -13.46 11.61
N ASN A 214 9.02 -14.31 10.60
CA ASN A 214 7.94 -14.62 9.67
C ASN A 214 6.83 -15.42 10.35
N ILE A 215 5.75 -14.74 10.72
CA ILE A 215 4.53 -15.32 11.31
C ILE A 215 3.26 -14.91 10.55
N VAL A 216 3.42 -14.34 9.36
CA VAL A 216 2.34 -13.94 8.44
C VAL A 216 2.35 -14.79 7.18
N GLN A 217 1.25 -14.69 6.43
CA GLN A 217 1.13 -15.31 5.11
C GLN A 217 0.83 -14.25 4.04
N GLU A 218 1.57 -14.31 2.94
CA GLU A 218 1.30 -13.60 1.70
C GLU A 218 1.16 -14.62 0.56
N PHE A 219 0.38 -14.33 -0.48
CA PHE A 219 0.16 -15.26 -1.59
C PHE A 219 1.21 -15.17 -2.71
N VAL A 220 2.38 -14.57 -2.43
CA VAL A 220 3.52 -14.52 -3.37
C VAL A 220 4.02 -15.93 -3.71
N TYR A 221 4.17 -16.78 -2.69
CA TYR A 221 4.79 -18.12 -2.81
C TYR A 221 3.86 -19.28 -2.44
N SER A 222 2.65 -18.98 -1.95
CA SER A 222 1.69 -19.99 -1.51
C SER A 222 0.48 -20.04 -2.43
N THR A 223 0.16 -21.24 -2.89
CA THR A 223 -1.10 -21.55 -3.59
C THR A 223 -2.12 -22.22 -2.69
N VAL A 224 -1.78 -22.39 -1.40
CA VAL A 224 -2.55 -23.16 -0.44
C VAL A 224 -3.65 -22.30 0.17
N ASP A 225 -4.84 -22.88 0.29
CA ASP A 225 -5.99 -22.24 0.89
C ASP A 225 -5.83 -22.20 2.42
N HIS A 226 -6.48 -21.23 3.06
CA HIS A 226 -6.45 -21.04 4.51
C HIS A 226 -7.87 -20.98 5.06
N HIS A 227 -8.12 -21.69 6.15
CA HIS A 227 -9.36 -21.58 6.90
C HIS A 227 -9.23 -20.43 7.90
N TRP A 228 -10.17 -19.50 7.84
CA TRP A 228 -10.42 -18.55 8.91
C TRP A 228 -11.56 -19.09 9.75
N VAL A 229 -11.31 -19.40 11.02
CA VAL A 229 -12.26 -20.04 11.94
C VAL A 229 -12.23 -19.30 13.26
N GLN A 230 -13.32 -18.58 13.55
CA GLN A 230 -13.54 -17.88 14.82
C GLN A 230 -12.34 -17.04 15.29
N GLY A 231 -11.77 -16.23 14.39
CA GLY A 231 -10.62 -15.39 14.70
C GLY A 231 -9.26 -16.05 14.55
N ASN A 232 -9.16 -17.31 14.15
CA ASN A 232 -7.90 -18.00 13.92
C ASN A 232 -7.71 -18.34 12.43
N ILE A 233 -6.46 -18.33 11.97
CA ILE A 233 -6.11 -18.68 10.58
C ILE A 233 -5.31 -19.97 10.58
N TYR A 234 -5.71 -20.93 9.76
CA TYR A 234 -5.03 -22.21 9.61
C TYR A 234 -4.72 -22.48 8.14
N ASN A 235 -3.52 -22.95 7.86
CA ASN A 235 -3.21 -23.59 6.59
C ASN A 235 -4.07 -24.86 6.43
N THR A 236 -4.75 -25.02 5.29
CA THR A 236 -5.64 -26.18 5.04
C THR A 236 -4.95 -27.53 4.98
N VAL A 237 -3.62 -27.55 4.78
CA VAL A 237 -2.83 -28.78 4.66
C VAL A 237 -1.99 -29.04 5.89
N THR A 238 -1.25 -28.02 6.35
CA THR A 238 -0.27 -28.17 7.44
C THR A 238 -0.84 -27.82 8.81
N GLU A 239 -2.06 -27.28 8.87
CA GLU A 239 -2.69 -26.72 10.08
C GLU A 239 -1.89 -25.60 10.77
N LYS A 240 -0.80 -25.13 10.13
CA LYS A 240 0.01 -24.04 10.63
C LYS A 240 -0.84 -22.78 10.80
N GLN A 241 -0.69 -22.16 11.97
CA GLN A 241 -1.37 -20.89 12.28
C GLN A 241 -0.59 -19.67 11.79
N TYR A 242 -1.32 -18.59 11.51
CA TYR A 242 -0.75 -17.30 11.10
C TYR A 242 -1.36 -16.13 11.86
N LEU A 243 -0.54 -15.12 12.13
CA LEU A 243 -0.97 -13.86 12.76
C LEU A 243 -1.98 -13.12 11.88
N LEU A 244 -1.72 -13.09 10.58
CA LEU A 244 -2.57 -12.45 9.58
C LEU A 244 -2.28 -13.02 8.19
N ILE A 245 -3.21 -12.78 7.27
CA ILE A 245 -3.02 -12.91 5.83
C ILE A 245 -3.01 -11.52 5.21
N HIS A 246 -1.97 -11.21 4.44
CA HIS A 246 -1.83 -9.95 3.70
C HIS A 246 -2.32 -10.12 2.26
N LEU A 247 -3.24 -9.27 1.83
CA LEU A 247 -3.90 -9.33 0.53
C LEU A 247 -3.21 -8.49 -0.54
N ILE A 248 -2.00 -7.97 -0.30
CA ILE A 248 -1.26 -7.08 -1.21
C ILE A 248 -1.19 -7.61 -2.64
N ASN A 249 -0.91 -8.91 -2.83
CA ASN A 249 -0.78 -9.51 -4.17
C ASN A 249 -2.14 -9.86 -4.81
N LEU A 250 -3.22 -9.75 -4.06
CA LEU A 250 -4.56 -10.20 -4.45
C LEU A 250 -5.54 -9.05 -4.62
N LYS A 251 -5.39 -7.96 -3.86
CA LYS A 251 -6.36 -6.86 -3.79
C LYS A 251 -6.58 -6.17 -5.14
N ASP A 252 -5.53 -6.12 -5.97
CA ASP A 252 -5.58 -5.53 -7.32
C ASP A 252 -5.79 -6.59 -8.42
N ASN A 253 -5.83 -7.88 -8.06
CA ASN A 253 -6.07 -8.96 -9.00
C ASN A 253 -7.57 -9.08 -9.33
N GLN A 254 -7.95 -8.84 -10.58
CA GLN A 254 -9.35 -8.91 -11.01
C GLN A 254 -10.00 -10.29 -10.87
N ASN A 255 -9.19 -11.35 -10.86
CA ASN A 255 -9.65 -12.72 -10.64
C ASN A 255 -9.81 -13.05 -9.15
N PHE A 256 -9.38 -12.17 -8.25
CA PHE A 256 -9.64 -12.30 -6.83
C PHE A 256 -11.12 -12.00 -6.57
N PHE A 257 -11.80 -12.99 -6.03
CA PHE A 257 -13.24 -12.97 -5.83
C PHE A 257 -13.56 -12.92 -4.34
N ILE A 258 -14.33 -11.92 -3.93
CA ILE A 258 -14.81 -11.83 -2.55
C ILE A 258 -16.30 -12.18 -2.58
N GLU A 259 -16.68 -13.29 -1.94
CA GLU A 259 -18.08 -13.64 -1.77
C GLU A 259 -18.80 -12.56 -0.94
N THR A 260 -20.11 -12.40 -1.15
CA THR A 260 -20.91 -11.44 -0.38
C THR A 260 -20.68 -11.67 1.10
N PHE A 261 -20.23 -10.62 1.78
CA PHE A 261 -19.86 -10.69 3.19
C PHE A 261 -21.00 -11.26 4.04
N GLU A 262 -20.76 -12.41 4.65
CA GLU A 262 -21.62 -13.00 5.67
C GLU A 262 -20.90 -12.87 7.02
N PRO A 263 -21.49 -12.24 8.06
CA PRO A 263 -20.87 -12.13 9.38
C PRO A 263 -20.95 -13.46 10.17
N LYS A 264 -20.73 -14.60 9.49
CA LYS A 264 -20.65 -15.94 10.08
C LYS A 264 -19.18 -16.27 10.33
N GLY A 265 -18.90 -16.89 11.47
CA GLY A 265 -17.55 -16.98 12.04
C GLY A 265 -16.50 -17.76 11.24
N ASN A 266 -16.82 -18.31 10.06
CA ASN A 266 -15.90 -19.14 9.29
C ASN A 266 -15.91 -18.77 7.80
N PHE A 267 -14.74 -18.70 7.18
CA PHE A 267 -14.58 -18.56 5.73
C PHE A 267 -13.23 -19.11 5.25
N LEU A 268 -13.12 -19.38 3.95
CA LEU A 268 -11.91 -19.83 3.28
C LEU A 268 -11.24 -18.64 2.57
N ILE A 269 -9.93 -18.51 2.69
CA ILE A 269 -9.12 -17.51 1.98
C ILE A 269 -8.15 -18.26 1.07
N SER A 270 -8.17 -17.96 -0.23
CA SER A 270 -7.29 -18.57 -1.23
C SER A 270 -6.69 -17.52 -2.16
N PRO A 271 -5.69 -17.86 -2.99
CA PRO A 271 -5.20 -16.98 -4.05
C PRO A 271 -6.30 -16.51 -5.03
N LYS A 272 -7.45 -17.22 -5.07
CA LYS A 272 -8.58 -16.92 -5.95
C LYS A 272 -9.65 -16.08 -5.29
N GLY A 273 -9.69 -15.99 -3.96
CA GLY A 273 -10.80 -15.30 -3.31
C GLY A 273 -11.02 -15.60 -1.83
N ILE A 274 -12.09 -15.00 -1.30
CA ILE A 274 -12.66 -15.26 0.02
C ILE A 274 -14.04 -15.89 -0.15
N TYR A 275 -14.30 -17.01 0.53
CA TYR A 275 -15.50 -17.84 0.33
C TYR A 275 -16.13 -18.26 1.66
N TYR A 276 -17.44 -18.09 1.80
CA TYR A 276 -18.25 -18.55 2.94
C TYR A 276 -18.95 -19.88 2.66
N LYS A 277 -19.35 -20.10 1.40
CA LYS A 277 -19.97 -21.35 0.93
C LYS A 277 -19.17 -21.84 -0.27
N PRO A 278 -18.28 -22.83 -0.13
CA PRO A 278 -17.46 -23.32 -1.24
C PRO A 278 -18.33 -24.10 -2.24
N ASN A 279 -19.10 -23.39 -3.07
CA ASN A 279 -19.90 -23.98 -4.13
C ASN A 279 -19.21 -23.69 -5.47
N LYS A 280 -18.53 -24.69 -6.06
CA LYS A 280 -17.72 -24.54 -7.29
C LYS A 280 -18.48 -23.94 -8.49
N ILE A 281 -19.80 -24.08 -8.49
CA ILE A 281 -20.70 -23.61 -9.56
C ILE A 281 -20.83 -22.08 -9.55
N SER A 282 -20.94 -21.45 -8.37
CA SER A 282 -21.11 -19.99 -8.25
C SER A 282 -19.88 -19.23 -8.74
N TYR A 283 -18.69 -19.75 -8.44
CA TYR A 283 -17.41 -19.21 -8.91
C TYR A 283 -17.30 -19.26 -10.44
N SER A 284 -17.64 -20.39 -11.06
CA SER A 284 -17.55 -20.56 -12.52
C SER A 284 -18.47 -19.61 -13.28
N LEU A 285 -19.72 -19.46 -12.84
CA LEU A 285 -20.70 -18.55 -13.44
C LEU A 285 -20.33 -17.07 -13.28
N LYS A 286 -19.87 -16.65 -12.10
CA LYS A 286 -19.44 -15.25 -11.89
C LYS A 286 -18.10 -14.95 -12.57
N LYS A 287 -17.19 -15.93 -12.68
CA LYS A 287 -15.97 -15.80 -13.48
C LYS A 287 -16.29 -15.62 -14.97
N LEU A 288 -17.29 -16.34 -15.49
CA LEU A 288 -17.85 -16.09 -16.83
C LEU A 288 -18.41 -14.67 -16.95
N GLY A 289 -19.20 -14.22 -15.98
CA GLY A 289 -19.71 -12.84 -15.91
C GLY A 289 -18.60 -11.78 -15.94
N ARG A 290 -17.59 -11.87 -15.06
CA ARG A 290 -16.44 -10.95 -15.06
C ARG A 290 -15.61 -11.05 -16.35
N ASN A 291 -15.48 -12.23 -16.95
CA ASN A 291 -14.82 -12.38 -18.24
C ASN A 291 -15.59 -11.69 -19.38
N LEU A 292 -16.93 -11.75 -19.34
CA LEU A 292 -17.80 -11.02 -20.27
C LEU A 292 -17.68 -9.51 -20.05
N GLU A 293 -17.77 -9.03 -18.81
CA GLU A 293 -17.53 -7.63 -18.45
C GLU A 293 -16.14 -7.16 -18.92
N ARG A 294 -15.11 -8.00 -18.79
CA ARG A 294 -13.76 -7.70 -19.28
C ARG A 294 -13.71 -7.59 -20.80
N ARG A 295 -14.38 -8.49 -21.52
CA ARG A 295 -14.50 -8.39 -22.99
C ARG A 295 -15.22 -7.09 -23.37
N MET A 296 -16.32 -6.78 -22.70
CA MET A 296 -17.07 -5.52 -22.92
C MET A 296 -16.22 -4.29 -22.61
N ASN A 297 -15.50 -4.27 -21.48
CA ASN A 297 -14.60 -3.18 -21.10
C ASN A 297 -13.45 -3.04 -22.09
N ASN A 298 -12.80 -4.12 -22.52
CA ASN A 298 -11.76 -4.09 -23.54
C ASN A 298 -12.29 -3.54 -24.87
N THR A 299 -13.50 -3.94 -25.29
CA THR A 299 -14.15 -3.38 -26.48
C THR A 299 -14.44 -1.90 -26.30
N ARG A 300 -14.94 -1.48 -25.14
CA ARG A 300 -15.17 -0.07 -24.80
C ARG A 300 -13.88 0.75 -24.83
N TYR A 301 -12.77 0.24 -24.28
CA TYR A 301 -11.48 0.93 -24.31
C TYR A 301 -10.89 1.01 -25.73
N ARG A 302 -11.05 -0.04 -26.54
CA ARG A 302 -10.69 0.02 -27.98
C ARG A 302 -11.51 1.06 -28.73
N PHE A 303 -12.80 1.16 -28.41
CA PHE A 303 -13.67 2.19 -28.98
C PHE A 303 -13.27 3.59 -28.51
N LEU A 304 -13.00 3.78 -27.21
CA LEU A 304 -12.48 5.04 -26.67
C LEU A 304 -11.15 5.43 -27.32
N LEU A 305 -10.25 4.48 -27.52
CA LEU A 305 -8.99 4.68 -28.23
C LEU A 305 -9.22 5.10 -29.69
N LEU A 306 -10.14 4.44 -30.40
CA LEU A 306 -10.51 4.83 -31.77
C LEU A 306 -11.04 6.27 -31.80
N LYS A 307 -11.97 6.58 -30.89
CA LYS A 307 -12.54 7.92 -30.75
C LYS A 307 -11.47 8.96 -30.42
N SER A 308 -10.55 8.68 -29.50
CA SER A 308 -9.47 9.60 -29.13
C SER A 308 -8.46 9.78 -30.27
N LYS A 309 -8.17 8.73 -31.04
CA LYS A 309 -7.36 8.83 -32.27
C LYS A 309 -8.00 9.75 -33.31
N LEU A 310 -9.30 9.61 -33.54
CA LEU A 310 -10.04 10.47 -34.48
C LEU A 310 -10.05 11.94 -34.01
N LEU A 311 -10.30 12.18 -32.71
CA LEU A 311 -10.24 13.52 -32.14
C LEU A 311 -8.82 14.13 -32.23
N ALA A 312 -7.79 13.35 -31.92
CA ALA A 312 -6.40 13.80 -32.02
C ALA A 312 -5.94 14.09 -33.46
N TYR A 313 -6.60 13.49 -34.46
CA TYR A 313 -6.37 13.84 -35.87
C TYR A 313 -6.85 15.27 -36.17
N THR A 314 -7.94 15.70 -35.54
CA THR A 314 -8.50 17.06 -35.69
C THR A 314 -7.85 18.10 -34.77
N GLN A 315 -7.40 17.69 -33.57
CA GLN A 315 -6.72 18.52 -32.59
C GLN A 315 -5.30 18.00 -32.39
N LYS A 316 -4.36 18.45 -33.23
CA LYS A 316 -2.94 18.10 -33.09
C LYS A 316 -2.48 18.49 -31.68
N GLN A 317 -2.20 17.52 -30.81
CA GLN A 317 -1.70 17.74 -29.45
C GLN A 317 -0.22 17.39 -29.37
N HIS A 318 0.58 18.37 -28.96
CA HIS A 318 1.96 18.15 -28.56
C HIS A 318 2.02 17.85 -27.06
N ILE A 319 2.96 16.99 -26.64
CA ILE A 319 3.08 16.53 -25.24
C ILE A 319 4.27 17.23 -24.58
N ASP A 320 4.29 18.56 -24.71
CA ASP A 320 5.39 19.42 -24.23
C ASP A 320 5.59 19.31 -22.72
N PHE A 321 4.50 19.06 -21.97
CA PHE A 321 4.54 19.00 -20.52
C PHE A 321 5.31 17.81 -19.93
N LEU A 322 5.72 16.85 -20.76
CA LEU A 322 6.59 15.74 -20.38
C LEU A 322 8.00 15.86 -20.98
N GLU A 323 8.24 16.85 -21.83
CA GLU A 323 9.52 17.01 -22.53
C GLU A 323 10.66 17.19 -21.52
N GLU A 324 11.65 16.30 -21.61
CA GLU A 324 12.84 16.28 -20.75
C GLU A 324 12.55 16.18 -19.24
N GLN A 325 11.30 15.84 -18.88
CA GLN A 325 10.91 15.65 -17.49
C GLN A 325 11.24 14.22 -17.03
N SER A 326 11.78 14.11 -15.81
CA SER A 326 12.17 12.84 -15.21
C SER A 326 11.23 12.46 -14.07
N TYR A 327 10.87 11.18 -14.01
CA TYR A 327 9.98 10.60 -12.99
C TYR A 327 10.59 9.33 -12.39
N LYS A 328 10.13 8.94 -11.21
CA LYS A 328 10.50 7.69 -10.54
C LYS A 328 9.31 6.78 -10.30
N ILE A 329 9.43 5.50 -10.66
CA ILE A 329 8.58 4.42 -10.15
C ILE A 329 9.47 3.50 -9.31
N GLY A 330 9.29 3.51 -7.98
CA GLY A 330 10.20 2.81 -7.08
C GLY A 330 11.65 3.27 -7.30
N LYS A 331 12.50 2.40 -7.85
CA LYS A 331 13.89 2.73 -8.21
C LYS A 331 14.10 3.19 -9.66
N THR A 332 13.17 2.87 -10.55
CA THR A 332 13.34 3.08 -11.99
C THR A 332 13.14 4.55 -12.32
N HIS A 333 14.14 5.15 -12.98
CA HIS A 333 14.06 6.48 -13.56
C HIS A 333 13.38 6.40 -14.93
N LEU A 334 12.48 7.34 -15.16
CA LEU A 334 11.65 7.42 -16.35
C LEU A 334 11.83 8.78 -16.98
N THR A 335 12.37 8.80 -18.19
CA THR A 335 12.51 10.03 -18.97
C THR A 335 11.69 9.93 -20.23
N PHE A 336 10.88 10.97 -20.46
CA PHE A 336 9.99 11.04 -21.62
C PHE A 336 10.63 11.90 -22.71
N TYR A 337 10.74 11.34 -23.91
CA TYR A 337 11.22 12.02 -25.11
C TYR A 337 10.09 12.05 -26.14
N PRO A 338 9.32 13.15 -26.21
CA PRO A 338 8.38 13.37 -27.30
C PRO A 338 9.11 13.31 -28.65
N GLN A 339 8.59 12.56 -29.63
CA GLN A 339 9.22 12.46 -30.96
C GLN A 339 8.36 13.04 -32.07
N ASP A 340 7.07 12.71 -32.07
CA ASP A 340 6.09 13.08 -33.09
C ASP A 340 4.73 13.26 -32.40
N LYS A 341 3.71 13.74 -33.13
CA LYS A 341 2.36 13.94 -32.60
C LYS A 341 1.83 12.68 -31.90
N ASN A 342 1.57 12.81 -30.60
CA ASN A 342 1.13 11.74 -29.69
C ASN A 342 2.14 10.60 -29.46
N ARG A 343 3.33 10.61 -30.07
CA ARG A 343 4.34 9.55 -29.94
C ARG A 343 5.45 9.99 -29.00
N LEU A 344 5.76 9.16 -28.01
CA LEU A 344 6.85 9.37 -27.06
C LEU A 344 7.73 8.12 -26.99
N ILE A 345 9.03 8.34 -26.77
CA ILE A 345 9.92 7.31 -26.25
C ILE A 345 10.00 7.49 -24.75
N ILE A 346 9.82 6.40 -24.02
CA ILE A 346 10.07 6.35 -22.58
C ILE A 346 11.36 5.57 -22.39
N ILE A 347 12.36 6.23 -21.82
CA ILE A 347 13.58 5.57 -21.36
C ILE A 347 13.37 5.20 -19.90
N ASN A 348 13.55 3.92 -19.59
CA ASN A 348 13.49 3.35 -18.25
C ASN A 348 14.93 2.98 -17.89
N GLU A 349 15.46 3.61 -16.84
CA GLU A 349 16.81 3.33 -16.34
C GLU A 349 16.71 2.79 -14.92
N ASP A 350 17.26 1.61 -14.70
CA ASP A 350 17.41 1.00 -13.39
C ASP A 350 18.80 0.37 -13.22
N GLU A 351 19.04 -0.31 -12.10
CA GLU A 351 20.32 -0.98 -11.80
C GLU A 351 20.69 -2.07 -12.81
N ASN A 352 19.74 -2.61 -13.56
CA ASN A 352 19.95 -3.65 -14.57
C ASN A 352 20.23 -3.07 -15.97
N GLY A 353 20.16 -1.75 -16.13
CA GLY A 353 20.50 -1.03 -17.35
C GLY A 353 19.38 -0.15 -17.89
N ILE A 354 19.49 0.17 -19.18
CA ILE A 354 18.60 1.12 -19.87
C ILE A 354 17.71 0.37 -20.85
N LEU A 355 16.39 0.52 -20.70
CA LEU A 355 15.38 -0.02 -21.60
C LEU A 355 14.51 1.09 -22.14
N TYR A 356 14.34 1.17 -23.46
CA TYR A 356 13.41 2.13 -24.06
C TYR A 356 12.16 1.44 -24.62
N ASN A 357 11.03 2.14 -24.53
CA ASN A 357 9.78 1.70 -25.11
C ASN A 357 9.12 2.85 -25.88
N GLN A 358 8.56 2.55 -27.05
CA GLN A 358 7.73 3.49 -27.79
C GLN A 358 6.28 3.43 -27.29
N PHE A 359 5.70 4.60 -27.11
CA PHE A 359 4.39 4.76 -26.54
C PHE A 359 3.60 5.85 -27.29
N TYR A 360 2.28 5.66 -27.40
CA TYR A 360 1.37 6.66 -27.94
C TYR A 360 0.38 7.12 -26.89
N LEU A 361 0.13 8.42 -26.79
CA LEU A 361 -0.71 9.02 -25.76
C LEU A 361 -1.81 9.88 -26.39
N TYR A 362 -3.08 9.61 -26.03
CA TYR A 362 -4.25 10.28 -26.60
C TYR A 362 -5.13 10.85 -25.49
N LYS A 363 -5.47 12.14 -25.55
CA LYS A 363 -6.28 12.80 -24.52
C LYS A 363 -7.73 12.33 -24.58
N LEU A 364 -8.33 12.10 -23.42
CA LEU A 364 -9.75 11.77 -23.28
C LEU A 364 -10.57 12.99 -22.83
N LYS A 365 -10.46 13.35 -21.55
CA LYS A 365 -11.16 14.48 -20.93
C LYS A 365 -10.40 14.91 -19.68
N GLY A 366 -10.25 16.22 -19.46
CA GLY A 366 -9.46 16.76 -18.35
C GLY A 366 -8.01 16.25 -18.43
N ASN A 367 -7.52 15.70 -17.32
CA ASN A 367 -6.15 15.17 -17.18
C ASN A 367 -6.04 13.66 -17.47
N ARG A 368 -7.07 13.04 -18.03
CA ARG A 368 -7.10 11.61 -18.35
C ARG A 368 -6.72 11.35 -19.79
N TRP A 369 -5.87 10.34 -20.00
CA TRP A 369 -5.32 9.95 -21.29
C TRP A 369 -5.40 8.43 -21.49
N ILE A 370 -5.35 8.00 -22.75
CA ILE A 370 -5.13 6.60 -23.13
C ILE A 370 -3.73 6.48 -23.71
N GLY A 371 -2.99 5.56 -23.13
CA GLY A 371 -1.68 5.12 -23.56
C GLY A 371 -1.71 3.83 -24.36
N THR A 372 -0.91 3.71 -25.41
CA THR A 372 -0.76 2.45 -26.16
C THR A 372 0.70 2.15 -26.47
N SER A 373 1.11 0.90 -26.25
CA SER A 373 2.35 0.33 -26.80
C SER A 373 2.01 -0.84 -27.74
N ARG A 374 3.03 -1.46 -28.37
CA ARG A 374 2.84 -2.58 -29.33
C ARG A 374 1.89 -3.69 -28.84
N LYS A 375 1.79 -3.95 -27.53
CA LYS A 375 0.97 -5.04 -26.97
C LYS A 375 0.01 -4.62 -25.85
N ASN A 376 0.10 -3.40 -25.34
CA ASN A 376 -0.62 -2.97 -24.14
C ASN A 376 -1.38 -1.66 -24.37
N ILE A 377 -2.55 -1.56 -23.75
CA ILE A 377 -3.30 -0.31 -23.62
C ILE A 377 -3.39 0.01 -22.13
N SER A 378 -3.15 1.26 -21.78
CA SER A 378 -3.20 1.75 -20.40
C SER A 378 -4.05 3.01 -20.33
N THR A 379 -4.72 3.23 -19.19
CA THR A 379 -5.24 4.56 -18.85
C THR A 379 -4.17 5.29 -18.06
N ILE A 380 -3.97 6.58 -18.37
CA ILE A 380 -2.96 7.40 -17.72
C ILE A 380 -3.62 8.66 -17.19
N ASP A 381 -3.46 8.92 -15.90
CA ASP A 381 -3.95 10.12 -15.23
C ASP A 381 -2.77 10.96 -14.77
N PHE A 382 -2.73 12.23 -15.21
CA PHE A 382 -1.72 13.21 -14.79
C PHE A 382 -2.24 14.06 -13.64
N HIS A 383 -1.46 14.16 -12.59
CA HIS A 383 -1.78 14.95 -11.40
C HIS A 383 -0.85 16.14 -11.31
N TYR A 384 -1.42 17.35 -11.26
CA TYR A 384 -0.69 18.61 -11.26
C TYR A 384 -0.79 19.27 -9.88
N LYS A 385 0.26 20.01 -9.50
CA LYS A 385 0.19 20.99 -8.39
C LYS A 385 -0.36 22.29 -9.00
N ASN A 386 -1.27 22.97 -8.31
CA ASN A 386 -1.86 24.22 -8.83
C ASN A 386 -0.75 25.13 -9.38
N GLU A 387 -0.96 25.63 -10.60
CA GLU A 387 -0.11 26.56 -11.37
C GLU A 387 1.08 26.01 -12.19
N LYS A 388 1.48 24.72 -12.07
CA LYS A 388 2.53 24.16 -12.93
C LYS A 388 1.97 23.26 -14.03
N ASN A 389 2.45 23.43 -15.26
CA ASN A 389 2.17 22.52 -16.38
C ASN A 389 2.88 21.18 -16.26
N VAL A 390 3.74 20.96 -15.26
CA VAL A 390 4.43 19.68 -15.05
C VAL A 390 3.68 18.85 -14.00
N PRO A 391 3.27 17.61 -14.31
CA PRO A 391 2.58 16.77 -13.35
C PRO A 391 3.55 16.29 -12.25
N TYR A 392 3.13 16.35 -10.99
CA TYR A 392 3.93 15.81 -9.88
C TYR A 392 3.82 14.29 -9.78
N LYS A 393 2.74 13.71 -10.31
CA LYS A 393 2.45 12.28 -10.30
C LYS A 393 1.76 11.84 -11.58
N ILE A 394 2.15 10.68 -12.09
CA ILE A 394 1.53 9.98 -13.22
C ILE A 394 1.01 8.64 -12.70
N ASN A 395 -0.30 8.41 -12.80
CA ASN A 395 -0.89 7.11 -12.51
C ASN A 395 -1.04 6.33 -13.82
N ILE A 396 -0.40 5.16 -13.92
CA ILE A 396 -0.42 4.31 -15.11
C ILE A 396 -1.15 3.03 -14.76
N LYS A 397 -2.33 2.82 -15.34
CA LYS A 397 -3.11 1.60 -15.13
C LYS A 397 -3.16 0.76 -16.39
N SER A 398 -2.51 -0.40 -16.35
CA SER A 398 -2.53 -1.38 -17.44
C SER A 398 -3.91 -2.00 -17.56
N ILE A 399 -4.54 -1.95 -18.73
CA ILE A 399 -5.88 -2.56 -18.93
C ILE A 399 -5.78 -4.08 -18.95
N LYS A 400 -4.68 -4.61 -19.50
CA LYS A 400 -4.48 -6.06 -19.64
C LYS A 400 -4.12 -6.73 -18.32
N ASN A 401 -3.22 -6.11 -17.56
CA ASN A 401 -2.66 -6.69 -16.34
C ASN A 401 -3.29 -6.13 -15.07
N CYS A 402 -4.02 -5.00 -15.18
CA CYS A 402 -4.78 -4.37 -14.10
C CYS A 402 -3.92 -3.85 -12.94
N VAL A 403 -2.61 -3.88 -13.12
CA VAL A 403 -1.60 -3.25 -12.29
C VAL A 403 -1.69 -1.74 -12.46
N THR A 404 -1.61 -1.04 -11.35
CA THR A 404 -1.53 0.42 -11.29
C THR A 404 -0.17 0.80 -10.75
N GLU A 405 0.58 1.59 -11.52
CA GLU A 405 1.89 2.11 -11.14
C GLU A 405 1.79 3.62 -10.95
N ASN A 406 2.59 4.15 -10.02
CA ASN A 406 2.64 5.57 -9.72
C ASN A 406 4.05 6.08 -9.98
N ALA A 407 4.21 6.91 -11.01
CA ALA A 407 5.45 7.63 -11.26
C ALA A 407 5.39 9.00 -10.60
N TYR A 408 6.45 9.40 -9.91
CA TYR A 408 6.54 10.70 -9.22
C TYR A 408 7.62 11.55 -9.84
N TYR A 409 7.34 12.83 -10.06
CA TYR A 409 8.29 13.77 -10.64
C TYR A 409 9.56 13.87 -9.78
N ILE A 410 10.71 13.89 -10.43
CA ILE A 410 12.04 14.09 -9.83
C ILE A 410 12.58 15.41 -10.38
N TYR A 411 12.97 16.33 -9.49
CA TYR A 411 13.51 17.63 -9.86
C TYR A 411 14.99 17.53 -10.24
#